data_AF-A0A091N1M0-F1
#
_entry.id   AF-A0A091N1M0-F1
#
_cell.length_a   1.000
_cell.length_b   1.000
_cell.length_c   1.000
_cell.angle_alpha   90.00
_cell.angle_beta   90.00
_cell.angle_gamma   90.00
#
_symmetry.space_group_name_H-M   'P 1'
#
loop_
_entity.id
_entity.type
_entity.pdbx_description
1 polymer ?
#
loop_
_entity_poly.entity_id
_entity_poly.type
_entity_poly.pdbx_seq_one_letter_code
_entity_poly.pdbx_strand_id
1 'polypeptide(L)'
;EWNSTVEQLEGEAFRILLSEDYTEKEHLKLSNQKVCLLREEVYFHMEERKSLLQEANDFFHAAGKVGIENYCKTFNSEGLHLPILTMKYKELQEVIKGCAVTTLQKGQTLVNKADSHSSWVTGIQKMMEYVKKNVDQLIRQCPDYKEL
;
A
#
# COMPACT_ATOMS: atom_id res chain seq x y z
N GLU A 1 -25.32 -2.82 -3.25
CA GLU A 1 -26.36 -2.14 -4.07
C GLU A 1 -26.13 -2.35 -5.56
N TRP A 2 -25.00 -1.92 -6.16
CA TRP A 2 -24.76 -2.02 -7.61
C TRP A 2 -24.85 -3.44 -8.23
N ASN A 3 -24.23 -4.48 -7.64
CA ASN A 3 -24.33 -5.84 -8.17
C ASN A 3 -25.79 -6.34 -8.26
N SER A 4 -26.58 -6.05 -7.22
CA SER A 4 -28.00 -6.43 -7.19
C SER A 4 -28.80 -5.71 -8.28
N THR A 5 -28.48 -4.44 -8.56
CA THR A 5 -29.09 -3.71 -9.68
C THR A 5 -28.75 -4.34 -11.02
N VAL A 6 -27.51 -4.76 -11.25
CA VAL A 6 -27.11 -5.43 -12.50
C VAL A 6 -27.82 -6.79 -12.65
N GLU A 7 -27.89 -7.59 -11.59
CA GLU A 7 -28.61 -8.87 -11.60
C GLU A 7 -30.11 -8.69 -11.90
N GLN A 8 -30.74 -7.64 -11.35
CA GLN A 8 -32.14 -7.31 -11.65
C GLN A 8 -32.32 -6.93 -13.12
N LEU A 9 -31.44 -6.08 -13.67
CA LEU A 9 -31.47 -5.68 -15.08
C LEU A 9 -31.24 -6.86 -16.02
N GLU A 10 -30.30 -7.76 -15.69
CA GLU A 10 -30.06 -9.00 -16.44
C GLU A 10 -31.31 -9.88 -16.45
N GLY A 11 -31.95 -10.04 -15.29
CA GLY A 11 -33.20 -10.79 -15.17
C GLY A 11 -34.37 -10.15 -15.91
N GLU A 12 -34.48 -8.82 -15.91
CA GLU A 12 -35.48 -8.07 -16.68
C GLU A 12 -35.28 -8.20 -18.18
N ALA A 13 -34.05 -7.99 -18.66
CA ALA A 13 -33.70 -8.16 -20.06
C ALA A 13 -34.03 -9.58 -20.53
N PHE A 14 -33.72 -10.60 -19.72
CA PHE A 14 -34.07 -11.98 -20.02
C PHE A 14 -35.59 -12.19 -20.14
N ARG A 15 -36.39 -11.65 -19.21
CA ARG A 15 -37.86 -11.72 -19.30
C ARG A 15 -38.42 -11.06 -20.56
N ILE A 16 -37.90 -9.89 -20.94
CA ILE A 16 -38.35 -9.16 -22.13
C ILE A 16 -37.97 -9.92 -23.42
N LEU A 17 -36.77 -10.51 -23.47
CA LEU A 17 -36.33 -11.27 -24.65
C LEU A 17 -37.20 -12.52 -24.94
N LEU A 18 -37.79 -13.10 -23.90
CA LEU A 18 -38.75 -14.21 -24.01
C LEU A 18 -40.15 -13.76 -24.49
N SER A 19 -40.49 -12.48 -24.37
CA SER A 19 -41.78 -11.96 -24.89
C SER A 19 -41.77 -11.91 -26.40
N GLU A 20 -42.85 -12.37 -27.05
CA GLU A 20 -42.99 -12.38 -28.51
C GLU A 20 -43.19 -10.97 -29.08
N ASP A 21 -43.81 -10.07 -28.32
CA ASP A 21 -44.25 -8.75 -28.78
C ASP A 21 -43.14 -7.69 -28.81
N TYR A 22 -41.96 -7.98 -28.24
CA TYR A 22 -40.86 -7.03 -28.21
C TYR A 22 -40.11 -7.01 -29.54
N THR A 23 -40.08 -5.84 -30.19
CA THR A 23 -39.56 -5.66 -31.55
C THR A 23 -38.05 -5.38 -31.61
N GLU A 24 -37.43 -4.93 -30.51
CA GLU A 24 -36.02 -4.48 -30.48
C GLU A 24 -35.08 -5.49 -29.80
N LYS A 25 -35.34 -6.80 -29.93
CA LYS A 25 -34.62 -7.87 -29.22
C LYS A 25 -33.10 -7.81 -29.37
N GLU A 26 -32.58 -7.52 -30.56
CA GLU A 26 -31.13 -7.48 -30.79
C GLU A 26 -30.46 -6.30 -30.07
N HIS A 27 -31.10 -5.14 -30.04
CA HIS A 27 -30.59 -4.00 -29.28
C HIS A 27 -30.54 -4.31 -27.78
N LEU A 28 -31.60 -4.94 -27.24
CA LEU A 28 -31.64 -5.35 -25.85
C LEU A 28 -30.56 -6.40 -25.51
N LYS A 29 -30.34 -7.39 -26.37
CA LYS A 29 -29.24 -8.37 -26.20
C LYS A 29 -27.87 -7.68 -26.11
N LEU A 30 -27.58 -6.79 -27.05
CA LEU A 30 -26.32 -6.05 -27.07
C LEU A 30 -26.16 -5.16 -25.84
N SER A 31 -27.22 -4.46 -25.43
CA SER A 31 -27.21 -3.64 -24.23
C SER A 31 -26.97 -4.47 -22.97
N ASN A 32 -27.62 -5.63 -22.85
CA ASN A 32 -27.44 -6.53 -21.71
C ASN A 32 -26.01 -7.08 -21.65
N GLN A 33 -25.47 -7.54 -22.79
CA GLN A 33 -24.07 -7.98 -22.89
C GLN A 33 -23.09 -6.88 -22.46
N LYS A 34 -23.32 -5.63 -22.90
CA LYS A 34 -22.49 -4.50 -22.51
C LYS A 34 -22.51 -4.25 -21.00
N VAL A 35 -23.69 -4.36 -20.38
CA VAL A 35 -23.82 -4.22 -18.92
C VAL A 35 -23.05 -5.34 -18.18
N CYS A 36 -23.13 -6.59 -18.64
CA CYS A 36 -22.37 -7.70 -18.05
C CYS A 36 -20.85 -7.45 -18.16
N LEU A 37 -20.36 -7.04 -19.33
CA LEU A 37 -18.94 -6.74 -19.54
C LEU A 37 -18.45 -5.59 -18.65
N LEU A 38 -19.22 -4.50 -18.57
CA LEU A 38 -18.91 -3.40 -17.66
C LEU A 38 -18.88 -3.85 -16.21
N ARG A 39 -19.72 -4.82 -15.81
CA ARG A 39 -19.69 -5.38 -14.45
C ARG A 39 -18.34 -6.03 -14.17
N GLU A 40 -17.84 -6.82 -15.12
CA GLU A 40 -16.56 -7.52 -15.00
C GLU A 40 -15.38 -6.54 -14.98
N GLU A 41 -15.37 -5.54 -15.86
CA GLU A 41 -14.34 -4.50 -15.92
C GLU A 41 -14.25 -3.70 -14.62
N VAL A 42 -15.39 -3.27 -14.08
CA VAL A 42 -15.43 -2.54 -12.80
C VAL A 42 -14.95 -3.42 -11.65
N TYR A 43 -15.35 -4.68 -11.60
CA TYR A 43 -14.87 -5.62 -10.58
C TYR A 43 -13.35 -5.78 -10.65
N PHE A 44 -12.81 -5.98 -11.84
CA PHE A 44 -11.37 -6.09 -12.07
C PHE A 44 -10.62 -4.85 -11.56
N HIS A 45 -11.06 -3.66 -11.97
CA HIS A 45 -10.44 -2.41 -11.53
C HIS A 45 -10.58 -2.15 -10.02
N MET A 46 -11.68 -2.56 -9.39
CA MET A 46 -11.85 -2.46 -7.95
C MET A 46 -10.86 -3.34 -7.20
N GLU A 47 -10.65 -4.58 -7.64
CA GLU A 47 -9.66 -5.48 -7.02
C GLU A 47 -8.22 -5.02 -7.27
N GLU A 48 -7.89 -4.52 -8.46
CA GLU A 48 -6.59 -3.87 -8.72
C GLU A 48 -6.37 -2.69 -7.78
N ARG A 49 -7.36 -1.81 -7.65
CA ARG A 49 -7.28 -0.64 -6.76
C ARG A 49 -7.14 -1.04 -5.30
N LYS A 50 -7.87 -2.07 -4.86
CA LYS A 50 -7.79 -2.60 -3.50
C LYS A 50 -6.42 -3.18 -3.19
N SER A 51 -5.85 -3.95 -4.12
CA SER A 51 -4.48 -4.48 -4.00
C SER A 51 -3.46 -3.33 -3.86
N LEU A 52 -3.57 -2.32 -4.72
CA LEU A 52 -2.69 -1.15 -4.70
C LEU A 52 -2.80 -0.34 -3.39
N LEU A 53 -4.03 -0.15 -2.88
CA LEU A 53 -4.27 0.51 -1.60
C LEU A 53 -3.70 -0.30 -0.43
N GLN A 54 -3.81 -1.62 -0.46
CA GLN A 54 -3.23 -2.48 0.57
C GLN A 54 -1.70 -2.37 0.59
N GLU A 55 -1.06 -2.43 -0.57
CA GLU A 55 0.40 -2.27 -0.67
C GLU A 55 0.87 -0.88 -0.20
N ALA A 56 0.12 0.17 -0.56
CA ALA A 56 0.38 1.53 -0.09
C ALA A 56 0.26 1.63 1.44
N ASN A 57 -0.81 1.08 2.01
CA ASN A 57 -1.00 1.04 3.45
C ASN A 57 0.14 0.30 4.17
N ASP A 58 0.56 -0.86 3.63
CA ASP A 58 1.67 -1.63 4.18
C ASP A 58 3.00 -0.86 4.13
N PHE A 59 3.22 -0.07 3.08
CA PHE A 59 4.38 0.82 2.97
C PHE A 59 4.35 1.92 4.03
N PHE A 60 3.24 2.66 4.16
CA PHE A 60 3.13 3.74 5.14
C PHE A 60 3.22 3.22 6.58
N HIS A 61 2.64 2.05 6.86
CA HIS A 61 2.78 1.41 8.16
C HIS A 61 4.25 1.03 8.45
N ALA A 62 4.96 0.45 7.47
CA ALA A 62 6.38 0.12 7.63
C ALA A 62 7.23 1.38 7.88
N ALA A 63 6.97 2.45 7.13
CA ALA A 63 7.64 3.73 7.28
C ALA A 63 7.41 4.36 8.67
N GLY A 64 6.21 4.23 9.24
CA GLY A 64 5.92 4.64 10.61
C GLY A 64 6.73 3.88 11.67
N LYS A 65 6.96 2.57 11.46
CA LYS A 65 7.76 1.74 12.38
C LYS A 65 9.22 2.16 12.44
N VAL A 66 9.81 2.57 11.31
CA VAL A 66 11.21 3.05 11.27
C VAL A 66 11.44 4.25 12.20
N GLY A 67 10.42 5.08 12.46
CA GLY A 67 10.53 6.24 13.36
C GLY A 67 10.20 5.96 14.84
N ILE A 68 9.12 5.22 15.12
CA ILE A 68 8.55 5.11 16.48
C ILE A 68 9.21 3.99 17.31
N GLU A 69 9.47 2.83 16.71
CA GLU A 69 9.88 1.64 17.46
C GLU A 69 11.34 1.71 17.93
N ASN A 70 12.15 2.51 17.24
CA ASN A 70 13.58 2.64 17.50
C ASN A 70 13.92 3.61 18.63
N TYR A 71 13.10 4.66 18.82
CA TYR A 71 13.22 5.60 19.93
C TYR A 71 12.78 4.97 21.26
N CYS A 72 11.72 4.15 21.25
CA CYS A 72 11.17 3.54 22.46
C CYS A 72 12.02 2.40 23.03
N LYS A 73 12.80 1.69 22.20
CA LYS A 73 13.66 0.56 22.67
C LYS A 73 14.97 1.02 23.31
N THR A 74 15.40 2.27 23.10
CA THR A 74 16.73 2.75 23.52
C THR A 74 16.78 3.32 24.94
N PHE A 75 15.67 3.75 25.55
CA PHE A 75 15.74 4.60 26.74
C PHE A 75 15.19 4.00 28.05
N ASN A 76 14.81 2.73 28.09
CA ASN A 76 14.36 2.08 29.34
C ASN A 76 15.48 1.37 30.13
N SER A 77 16.76 1.62 29.85
CA SER A 77 17.86 0.99 30.61
C SER A 77 18.58 1.98 31.53
N GLU A 78 17.97 2.28 32.67
CA GLU A 78 18.72 2.70 33.85
C GLU A 78 19.68 1.56 34.25
N GLY A 79 20.99 1.73 34.01
CA GLY A 79 22.04 0.90 34.65
C GLY A 79 22.85 -0.09 33.79
N LEU A 80 22.88 -0.01 32.46
CA LEU A 80 23.73 -0.92 31.65
C LEU A 80 25.19 -0.45 31.53
N HIS A 81 26.13 -1.40 31.67
CA HIS A 81 27.58 -1.20 31.49
C HIS A 81 27.91 -0.85 30.02
N LEU A 82 28.87 0.06 29.83
CA LEU A 82 29.19 0.71 28.54
C LEU A 82 29.35 -0.24 27.32
N PRO A 83 30.04 -1.39 27.40
CA PRO A 83 30.18 -2.33 26.29
C PRO A 83 28.87 -2.99 25.86
N ILE A 84 27.97 -3.26 26.82
CA ILE A 84 26.65 -3.85 26.55
C ILE A 84 25.79 -2.82 25.82
N LEU A 85 25.88 -1.55 26.24
CA LEU A 85 25.19 -0.43 25.59
C LEU A 85 25.67 -0.26 24.14
N THR A 86 26.99 -0.27 23.90
CA THR A 86 27.56 -0.18 22.55
C THR A 86 27.12 -1.34 21.64
N MET A 87 27.08 -2.58 22.17
CA MET A 87 26.58 -3.73 21.41
C MET A 87 25.10 -3.57 21.05
N LYS A 88 24.27 -3.13 22.00
CA LYS A 88 22.84 -2.88 21.78
C LYS A 88 22.59 -1.79 20.73
N TYR A 89 23.40 -0.73 20.72
CA TYR A 89 23.32 0.30 19.70
C TYR A 89 23.66 -0.22 18.30
N LYS A 90 24.70 -1.06 18.17
CA LYS A 90 25.04 -1.70 16.89
C LYS A 90 23.93 -2.64 16.39
N GLU A 91 23.40 -3.48 17.28
CA GLU A 91 22.24 -4.35 16.97
C GLU A 91 21.06 -3.51 16.48
N LEU A 92 20.75 -2.41 17.18
CA LEU A 92 19.68 -1.51 16.78
C LEU A 92 19.94 -0.89 15.40
N GLN A 93 21.14 -0.34 15.15
CA GLN A 93 21.47 0.24 13.84
C GLN A 93 21.26 -0.75 12.69
N GLU A 94 21.65 -2.02 12.86
CA GLU A 94 21.44 -3.03 11.82
C GLU A 94 19.96 -3.34 11.60
N VAL A 95 19.17 -3.42 12.68
CA VAL A 95 17.71 -3.57 12.58
C VAL A 95 17.09 -2.37 11.85
N ILE A 96 17.48 -1.14 12.19
CA ILE A 96 17.00 0.09 11.56
C ILE A 96 17.29 0.08 10.06
N LYS A 97 18.54 -0.22 9.67
CA LYS A 97 18.94 -0.29 8.26
C LYS A 97 18.15 -1.35 7.51
N GLY A 98 17.99 -2.55 8.09
CA GLY A 98 17.19 -3.62 7.48
C GLY A 98 15.73 -3.22 7.28
N CYS A 99 15.10 -2.61 8.29
CA CYS A 99 13.74 -2.08 8.17
C CYS A 99 13.64 -0.95 7.13
N ALA A 100 14.65 -0.09 7.03
CA ALA A 100 14.69 0.98 6.04
C ALA A 100 14.79 0.43 4.61
N VAL A 101 15.68 -0.53 4.37
CA VAL A 101 15.85 -1.18 3.05
C VAL A 101 14.53 -1.79 2.59
N THR A 102 13.88 -2.59 3.45
CA THR A 102 12.60 -3.23 3.11
C THR A 102 11.49 -2.21 2.86
N THR A 103 11.42 -1.14 3.67
CA THR A 103 10.45 -0.06 3.50
C THR A 103 10.67 0.72 2.19
N LEU A 104 11.92 1.06 1.87
CA LEU A 104 12.27 1.77 0.65
C LEU A 104 12.00 0.91 -0.60
N GLN A 105 12.24 -0.40 -0.52
CA GLN A 105 11.91 -1.32 -1.60
C GLN A 105 10.39 -1.36 -1.85
N LYS A 106 9.56 -1.41 -0.79
CA LYS A 106 8.10 -1.30 -0.94
C LYS A 106 7.68 0.01 -1.61
N GLY A 107 8.26 1.14 -1.18
CA GLY A 107 8.01 2.44 -1.79
C GLY A 107 8.39 2.46 -3.28
N GLN A 108 9.54 1.90 -3.64
CA GLN A 108 9.99 1.83 -5.02
C GLN A 108 9.07 0.97 -5.90
N THR A 109 8.58 -0.16 -5.39
CA THR A 109 7.60 -1.00 -6.10
C THR A 109 6.33 -0.21 -6.41
N LEU A 110 5.81 0.58 -5.47
CA LEU A 110 4.63 1.42 -5.69
C LEU A 110 4.88 2.50 -6.75
N VAL A 111 6.05 3.14 -6.73
CA VAL A 111 6.44 4.12 -7.75
C VAL A 111 6.50 3.49 -9.15
N ASN A 112 7.03 2.27 -9.26
CA ASN A 112 7.13 1.57 -10.54
C ASN A 112 5.78 1.14 -11.10
N LYS A 113 4.76 0.96 -10.23
CA LYS A 113 3.39 0.62 -10.62
C LYS A 113 2.55 1.84 -10.99
N ALA A 114 3.04 3.03 -10.72
CA ALA A 114 2.26 4.24 -10.93
C ALA A 114 2.38 4.75 -12.36
N ASP A 115 1.27 5.17 -12.94
CA ASP A 115 1.27 5.88 -14.21
C ASP A 115 2.04 7.20 -14.09
N SER A 116 2.62 7.68 -15.18
CA SER A 116 3.45 8.89 -15.26
C SER A 116 2.74 10.18 -14.79
N HIS A 117 1.42 10.16 -14.61
CA HIS A 117 0.59 11.29 -14.17
C HIS A 117 -0.04 11.10 -12.79
N SER A 118 0.36 10.05 -12.07
CA SER A 118 -0.17 9.72 -10.75
C SER A 118 0.24 10.72 -9.66
N SER A 119 -0.72 11.51 -9.17
CA SER A 119 -0.50 12.50 -8.09
C SER A 119 -0.03 11.91 -6.76
N TRP A 120 -0.28 10.62 -6.53
CA TRP A 120 0.09 9.92 -5.30
C TRP A 120 1.58 9.51 -5.26
N VAL A 121 2.28 9.46 -6.41
CA VAL A 121 3.72 9.14 -6.49
C VAL A 121 4.55 10.11 -5.67
N THR A 122 4.24 11.40 -5.73
CA THR A 122 4.91 12.44 -4.95
C THR A 122 4.81 12.18 -3.44
N GLY A 123 3.67 11.66 -2.97
CA GLY A 123 3.48 11.30 -1.56
C GLY A 123 4.40 10.16 -1.13
N ILE A 124 4.52 9.12 -1.97
CA ILE A 124 5.42 7.98 -1.71
C ILE A 124 6.88 8.44 -1.68
N GLN A 125 7.31 9.22 -2.67
CA GLN A 125 8.69 9.73 -2.75
C GLN A 125 9.05 10.58 -1.52
N LYS A 126 8.15 11.49 -1.10
CA LYS A 126 8.34 12.28 0.13
C LYS A 126 8.49 11.39 1.36
N MET A 127 7.69 10.33 1.48
CA MET A 127 7.81 9.40 2.61
C MET A 127 9.10 8.58 2.56
N MET A 128 9.55 8.17 1.37
CA MET A 128 10.85 7.51 1.20
C MET A 128 12.01 8.41 1.61
N GLU A 129 11.97 9.70 1.24
CA GLU A 129 12.94 10.70 1.70
C GLU A 129 12.91 10.88 3.22
N TYR A 130 11.72 10.92 3.82
CA TYR A 130 11.55 10.99 5.26
C TYR A 130 12.19 9.78 5.97
N VAL A 131 11.95 8.56 5.46
CA VAL A 131 12.59 7.33 5.99
C VAL A 131 14.11 7.43 5.94
N LYS A 132 14.67 7.86 4.80
CA LYS A 132 16.13 8.05 4.65
C LYS A 132 16.69 9.04 5.68
N LYS A 133 16.07 10.22 5.79
CA LYS A 133 16.48 11.28 6.73
C LYS A 133 16.42 10.80 8.19
N ASN A 134 15.36 10.09 8.57
CA ASN A 134 15.22 9.54 9.92
C ASN A 134 16.30 8.52 10.24
N VAL A 135 16.60 7.61 9.30
CA VAL A 135 17.65 6.60 9.48
C VAL A 135 19.02 7.26 9.63
N ASP A 136 19.33 8.23 8.78
CA ASP A 136 20.59 8.99 8.86
C ASP A 136 20.72 9.73 10.21
N GLN A 137 19.64 10.33 10.70
CA GLN A 137 19.61 10.99 12.00
C GLN A 137 19.82 9.99 13.15
N LEU A 138 19.13 8.85 13.13
CA LEU A 138 19.24 7.81 14.15
C LEU A 138 20.65 7.19 14.20
N ILE A 139 21.28 6.99 13.04
CA ILE A 139 22.66 6.49 12.97
C ILE A 139 23.63 7.52 13.55
N ARG A 140 23.45 8.81 13.26
CA ARG A 140 24.32 9.90 13.77
C ARG A 140 24.18 10.16 15.27
N GLN A 141 23.00 9.90 15.84
CA GLN A 141 22.76 10.08 17.28
C GLN A 141 23.38 8.96 18.13
N CYS A 142 23.84 7.87 17.52
CA CYS A 142 24.58 6.84 18.22
C CYS A 142 26.00 7.35 18.55
N PRO A 143 26.40 7.40 19.83
CA PRO A 143 27.76 7.79 20.17
C PRO A 143 28.75 6.79 19.58
N ASP A 144 29.79 7.29 18.91
CA ASP A 144 30.96 6.48 18.58
C ASP A 144 31.72 6.29 19.91
N TYR A 145 31.34 5.28 20.69
CA TYR A 145 32.04 4.86 21.91
C TYR A 145 33.37 4.20 21.53
N LYS A 146 34.23 4.95 20.85
CA LYS A 146 35.64 4.63 20.70
C LYS A 146 36.35 5.36 21.83
N GLU A 147 36.62 4.60 22.89
CA GLU A 147 37.61 4.90 23.93
C GLU A 147 37.29 6.10 24.85
N LEU A 148 36.66 5.80 25.99
CA LEU A 148 36.91 6.47 27.25
C LEU A 148 37.66 5.49 28.16
#